data_AF-A0A2E7MAD2-F1
#
_entry.id   AF-A0A2E7MAD2-F1
#
_cell.length_a   1.000
_cell.length_b   1.000
_cell.length_c   1.000
_cell.angle_alpha   90.00
_cell.angle_beta   90.00
_cell.angle_gamma   90.00
#
_symmetry.space_group_name_H-M   'P 1'
#
loop_
_entity.id
_entity.type
_entity.pdbx_description
1 polymer ?
#
loop_
_entity_poly.entity_id
_entity_poly.type
_entity_poly.pdbx_seq_one_letter_code
_entity_poly.pdbx_strand_id
1 'polypeptide(L)'
;MALFCLSLVWMGCPDHPEIIEGDGATVSIPIGALQGKVDIEVEIVDPPQEAPEDEVFVSDVYAFTPHGTQFSEPVTVTMPVNLEPDLDEGIGLGLYRLDAEDDAEWIGVPDAQFGERSVVFQTLTFSWYAVTAAEDDVEAGDSAGDDDSAGDDDSAGDDDSAGDDDDDDDTPNDDDDTPNDDDDTPNDD
;
A
#
# COMPACT_ATOMS: atom_id res chain seq x y z
N MET A 1 25.53 -23.71 14.62
CA MET A 1 26.08 -22.38 14.96
C MET A 1 27.07 -21.99 13.88
N ALA A 2 26.57 -21.43 12.79
CA ALA A 2 27.42 -20.88 11.74
C ALA A 2 27.82 -19.46 12.17
N LEU A 3 29.11 -19.28 12.42
CA LEU A 3 29.72 -18.01 12.77
C LEU A 3 29.54 -17.02 11.60
N PHE A 4 28.94 -15.88 11.90
CA PHE A 4 29.01 -14.66 11.10
C PHE A 4 30.48 -14.29 10.85
N CYS A 5 30.86 -14.22 9.58
CA CYS A 5 32.19 -13.82 9.16
C CYS A 5 32.11 -12.44 8.48
N LEU A 6 32.66 -11.46 9.21
CA LEU A 6 33.46 -10.34 8.73
C LEU A 6 32.82 -9.24 7.86
N SER A 7 32.82 -8.04 8.46
CA SER A 7 33.10 -6.77 7.78
C SER A 7 34.32 -6.91 6.86
N LEU A 8 34.11 -6.98 5.55
CA LEU A 8 35.12 -6.65 4.55
C LEU A 8 34.65 -5.41 3.80
N VAL A 9 35.38 -4.32 3.98
CA VAL A 9 35.55 -3.27 2.97
C VAL A 9 36.00 -3.97 1.68
N TRP A 10 35.08 -4.13 0.73
CA TRP A 10 35.33 -4.81 -0.54
C TRP A 10 35.88 -3.78 -1.55
N MET A 11 37.18 -3.87 -1.83
CA MET A 11 37.75 -3.37 -3.08
C MET A 11 37.09 -4.14 -4.24
N GLY A 12 36.40 -3.41 -5.12
CA GLY A 12 35.44 -3.93 -6.09
C GLY A 12 35.90 -5.08 -6.98
N CYS A 13 35.03 -6.10 -7.11
CA CYS A 13 34.95 -6.85 -8.36
C CYS A 13 34.29 -5.94 -9.42
N PRO A 14 34.86 -5.86 -10.64
CA PRO A 14 34.39 -4.97 -11.70
C PRO A 14 33.08 -5.40 -12.40
N ASP A 15 32.30 -6.32 -11.82
CA ASP A 15 31.13 -6.95 -12.46
C ASP A 15 29.85 -6.89 -11.61
N HIS A 16 29.82 -6.12 -10.53
CA HIS A 16 28.65 -6.04 -9.65
C HIS A 16 28.02 -4.63 -9.69
N PRO A 17 26.68 -4.51 -9.75
CA PRO A 17 26.03 -3.22 -9.56
C PRO A 17 26.40 -2.63 -8.19
N GLU A 18 26.43 -1.31 -8.11
CA GLU A 18 26.56 -0.61 -6.84
C GLU A 18 25.19 -0.57 -6.17
N ILE A 19 25.08 -1.20 -5.00
CA ILE A 19 23.84 -1.27 -4.22
C ILE A 19 23.93 -0.27 -3.07
N ILE A 20 22.93 0.59 -2.97
CA ILE A 20 22.80 1.62 -1.94
C ILE A 20 21.49 1.35 -1.20
N GLU A 21 21.54 1.36 0.13
CA GLU A 21 20.37 1.16 0.99
C GLU A 21 20.24 2.35 1.92
N GLY A 22 19.02 2.88 2.04
CA GLY A 22 18.71 3.99 2.95
C GLY A 22 17.22 3.99 3.29
N ASP A 23 16.91 4.12 4.58
CA ASP A 23 15.55 4.14 5.13
C ASP A 23 14.59 3.07 4.55
N GLY A 24 15.11 1.87 4.31
CA GLY A 24 14.35 0.72 3.80
C GLY A 24 14.18 0.67 2.28
N ALA A 25 14.58 1.71 1.55
CA ALA A 25 14.68 1.70 0.10
C ALA A 25 16.06 1.18 -0.35
N THR A 26 16.08 0.56 -1.53
CA THR A 26 17.29 0.02 -2.16
C THR A 26 17.44 0.57 -3.57
N VAL A 27 18.64 1.00 -3.92
CA VAL A 27 19.00 1.45 -5.27
C VAL A 27 20.10 0.56 -5.81
N SER A 28 19.92 0.06 -7.03
CA SER A 28 20.88 -0.74 -7.77
C SER A 28 21.32 0.02 -9.01
N ILE A 29 22.59 0.43 -9.00
CA ILE A 29 23.20 1.27 -10.03
C ILE A 29 24.08 0.37 -10.91
N PRO A 30 23.75 0.19 -12.20
CA PRO A 30 24.57 -0.61 -13.08
C PRO A 30 25.93 0.05 -13.37
N ILE A 31 26.90 -0.78 -13.76
CA ILE A 31 28.24 -0.31 -14.08
C ILE A 31 28.21 0.61 -15.31
N GLY A 32 28.75 1.82 -15.16
CA GLY A 32 28.76 2.80 -16.24
C GLY A 32 27.54 3.73 -16.25
N ALA A 33 26.56 3.51 -15.38
CA ALA A 33 25.45 4.44 -15.17
C ALA A 33 25.95 5.80 -14.65
N LEU A 34 26.89 5.80 -13.69
CA LEU A 34 27.47 7.01 -13.10
C LEU A 34 28.82 7.37 -13.71
N GLN A 35 29.00 8.66 -14.03
CA GLN A 35 30.28 9.21 -14.46
C GLN A 35 31.06 9.75 -13.25
N GLY A 36 31.89 8.89 -12.66
CA GLY A 36 32.74 9.25 -11.52
C GLY A 36 32.15 8.80 -10.18
N LYS A 37 32.76 9.27 -9.09
CA LYS A 37 32.29 9.00 -7.73
C LYS A 37 31.32 10.09 -7.31
N VAL A 38 30.09 9.72 -7.01
CA VAL A 38 29.06 10.59 -6.47
C VAL A 38 28.62 9.97 -5.16
N ASP A 39 28.66 10.75 -4.08
CA ASP A 39 28.09 10.33 -2.81
C ASP A 39 26.56 10.41 -2.94
N ILE A 40 25.90 9.27 -2.88
CA ILE A 40 24.46 9.13 -3.03
C ILE A 40 23.87 8.77 -1.68
N GLU A 41 22.78 9.45 -1.34
CA GLU A 41 22.07 9.25 -0.09
C GLU A 41 20.56 9.12 -0.38
N VAL A 42 19.93 8.26 0.42
CA VAL A 42 18.50 7.93 0.32
C VAL A 42 17.91 8.12 1.70
N GLU A 43 17.02 9.09 1.83
CA GLU A 43 16.40 9.46 3.10
C GLU A 43 14.88 9.58 2.98
N ILE A 44 14.17 9.26 4.06
CA ILE A 44 12.77 9.64 4.22
C ILE A 44 12.69 11.11 4.65
N VAL A 45 11.88 11.89 3.95
CA VAL A 45 11.68 13.32 4.21
C VAL A 45 10.19 13.65 4.32
N ASP A 46 9.90 14.81 4.94
CA ASP A 46 8.56 15.39 4.83
C ASP A 46 8.26 15.72 3.35
N PRO A 47 7.03 15.49 2.88
CA PRO A 47 6.65 15.74 1.49
C PRO A 47 6.89 17.22 1.15
N PRO A 48 7.71 17.54 0.12
CA PRO A 48 7.97 18.93 -0.26
C PRO A 48 6.74 19.59 -0.92
N GLN A 49 5.83 18.80 -1.46
CA GLN A 49 4.55 19.21 -2.04
C GLN A 49 3.44 18.28 -1.54
N GLU A 50 2.20 18.78 -1.49
CA GLU A 50 1.02 17.97 -1.20
C GLU A 50 0.87 16.85 -2.25
N ALA A 51 0.13 15.79 -1.91
CA ALA A 51 -0.17 14.72 -2.85
C ALA A 51 -0.94 15.27 -4.08
N PRO A 52 -0.89 14.57 -5.24
CA PRO A 52 -1.74 14.90 -6.38
C PRO A 52 -3.23 15.01 -5.99
N GLU A 53 -4.02 15.78 -6.75
CA GLU A 53 -5.48 15.89 -6.52
C GLU A 53 -6.15 14.51 -6.54
N ASP A 54 -7.08 14.28 -5.61
CA ASP A 54 -7.82 13.02 -5.44
C ASP A 54 -6.93 11.79 -5.11
N GLU A 55 -5.70 12.01 -4.63
CA GLU A 55 -4.78 10.95 -4.19
C GLU A 55 -4.19 11.21 -2.79
N VAL A 56 -3.84 10.14 -2.07
CA VAL A 56 -3.08 10.21 -0.81
C VAL A 56 -1.75 9.47 -0.92
N PHE A 57 -0.75 9.91 -0.14
CA PHE A 57 0.50 9.15 0.01
C PHE A 57 0.26 7.86 0.79
N VAL A 58 0.63 6.73 0.19
CA VAL A 58 0.61 5.40 0.82
C VAL A 58 2.02 4.85 1.06
N SER A 59 3.05 5.65 0.77
CA SER A 59 4.43 5.45 1.22
C SER A 59 4.97 6.71 1.87
N ASP A 60 6.08 6.58 2.57
CA ASP A 60 6.93 7.72 2.87
C ASP A 60 7.45 8.38 1.57
N VAL A 61 7.81 9.66 1.66
CA VAL A 61 8.49 10.36 0.54
C VAL A 61 9.99 10.16 0.67
N TYR A 62 10.59 9.60 -0.38
CA TYR A 62 12.01 9.31 -0.44
C TYR A 62 12.75 10.39 -1.24
N ALA A 63 13.72 11.04 -0.61
CA ALA A 63 14.66 11.95 -1.26
C ALA A 63 15.92 11.19 -1.67
N PHE A 64 16.18 11.14 -2.98
CA PHE A 64 17.44 10.61 -3.51
C PHE A 64 18.35 11.79 -3.84
N THR A 65 19.42 11.94 -3.07
CA THR A 65 20.38 13.04 -3.25
C THR A 65 21.70 12.55 -3.85
N PRO A 66 22.39 13.38 -4.66
CA PRO A 66 22.00 14.72 -5.06
C PRO A 66 20.89 14.71 -6.14
N HIS A 67 19.93 15.63 -6.00
CA HIS A 67 18.85 15.80 -6.98
C HIS A 67 19.39 16.21 -8.37
N GLY A 68 18.72 15.78 -9.42
CA GLY A 68 19.11 16.02 -10.81
C GLY A 68 20.35 15.23 -11.26
N THR A 69 20.85 14.29 -10.45
CA THR A 69 21.88 13.35 -10.89
C THR A 69 21.37 12.61 -12.12
N GLN A 70 22.18 12.58 -13.19
CA GLN A 70 21.81 11.91 -14.45
C GLN A 70 22.61 10.63 -14.62
N PHE A 71 21.91 9.55 -14.97
CA PHE A 71 22.53 8.27 -15.28
C PHE A 71 22.57 8.02 -16.77
N SER A 72 23.65 7.40 -17.23
CA SER A 72 23.79 6.96 -18.63
C SER A 72 23.00 5.68 -18.92
N GLU A 73 22.63 4.94 -17.86
CA GLU A 73 21.87 3.70 -17.90
C GLU A 73 20.80 3.73 -16.79
N PRO A 74 19.65 3.07 -16.98
CA PRO A 74 18.58 3.05 -15.99
C PRO A 74 19.04 2.39 -14.69
N VAL A 75 18.82 3.07 -13.57
CA VAL A 75 19.03 2.51 -12.23
C VAL A 75 17.74 1.88 -11.74
N THR A 76 17.84 0.75 -11.05
CA THR A 76 16.67 0.08 -10.46
C THR A 76 16.50 0.55 -9.03
N VAL A 77 15.30 1.02 -8.69
CA VAL A 77 14.95 1.44 -7.33
C VAL A 77 13.84 0.55 -6.80
N THR A 78 13.99 0.11 -5.55
CA THR A 78 12.99 -0.61 -4.78
C THR A 78 12.64 0.24 -3.57
N MET A 79 11.38 0.67 -3.45
CA MET A 79 10.90 1.40 -2.28
C MET A 79 9.86 0.56 -1.53
N PRO A 80 9.86 0.57 -0.19
CA PRO A 80 8.78 -0.02 0.57
C PRO A 80 7.52 0.82 0.39
N VAL A 81 6.37 0.15 0.45
CA VAL A 81 5.06 0.82 0.49
C VAL A 81 4.44 0.50 1.85
N ASN A 82 4.02 1.55 2.56
CA ASN A 82 3.36 1.44 3.85
C ASN A 82 1.85 1.37 3.64
N LEU A 83 1.42 0.38 2.86
CA LEU A 83 0.01 0.09 2.67
C LEU A 83 -0.60 -0.30 4.04
N GLU A 84 -1.67 0.38 4.42
CA GLU A 84 -2.55 -0.10 5.49
C GLU A 84 -3.21 -1.41 5.03
N PRO A 85 -3.50 -2.34 5.96
CA PRO A 85 -4.00 -3.67 5.62
C PRO A 85 -5.41 -3.66 5.01
N ASP A 86 -6.10 -2.52 5.03
CA ASP A 86 -7.48 -2.33 4.58
C ASP A 86 -7.58 -1.89 3.11
N LEU A 87 -6.47 -1.87 2.39
CA LEU A 87 -6.43 -1.53 0.98
C LEU A 87 -6.88 -2.72 0.13
N ASP A 88 -8.06 -2.60 -0.49
CA ASP A 88 -8.70 -3.64 -1.28
C ASP A 88 -7.82 -4.15 -2.45
N GLU A 89 -8.01 -5.41 -2.84
CA GLU A 89 -7.42 -5.97 -4.05
C GLU A 89 -8.00 -5.26 -5.29
N GLY A 90 -7.36 -4.18 -5.72
CA GLY A 90 -7.83 -3.37 -6.86
C GLY A 90 -7.42 -1.91 -6.87
N ILE A 91 -6.80 -1.41 -5.80
CA ILE A 91 -6.39 0.00 -5.70
C ILE A 91 -5.44 0.39 -6.83
N GLY A 92 -5.76 1.52 -7.46
CA GLY A 92 -4.89 2.15 -8.44
C GLY A 92 -3.68 2.79 -7.77
N LEU A 93 -2.60 2.03 -7.57
CA LEU A 93 -1.34 2.59 -7.07
C LEU A 93 -0.62 3.39 -8.15
N GLY A 94 -0.18 4.59 -7.78
CA GLY A 94 0.63 5.49 -8.61
C GLY A 94 2.02 5.69 -8.02
N LEU A 95 3.05 5.69 -8.87
CA LEU A 95 4.39 6.13 -8.47
C LEU A 95 4.60 7.51 -9.06
N TYR A 96 4.98 8.47 -8.23
CA TYR A 96 5.18 9.85 -8.62
C TYR A 96 6.58 10.33 -8.27
N ARG A 97 7.07 11.30 -9.05
CA ARG A 97 8.32 12.01 -8.81
C ARG A 97 8.14 13.53 -8.96
N LEU A 98 8.99 14.30 -8.30
CA LEU A 98 9.21 15.72 -8.65
C LEU A 98 10.47 15.81 -9.53
N ASP A 99 10.55 16.72 -10.51
CA ASP A 99 11.74 16.83 -11.38
C ASP A 99 12.81 17.78 -10.78
N ALA A 100 12.37 18.82 -10.08
CA ALA A 100 13.23 19.80 -9.39
C ALA A 100 12.69 20.22 -8.02
N GLU A 101 13.54 20.86 -7.22
CA GLU A 101 13.21 21.29 -5.84
C GLU A 101 12.10 22.37 -5.80
N ASP A 102 11.95 23.12 -6.90
CA ASP A 102 10.96 24.19 -7.03
C ASP A 102 9.71 23.76 -7.82
N ASP A 103 9.62 22.50 -8.24
CA ASP A 103 8.43 22.03 -8.96
C ASP A 103 7.25 21.86 -8.00
N ALA A 104 6.09 22.31 -8.46
CA ALA A 104 4.84 22.23 -7.72
C ALA A 104 3.98 21.03 -8.12
N GLU A 105 4.42 20.23 -9.09
CA GLU A 105 3.61 19.19 -9.72
C GLU A 105 4.33 17.85 -9.71
N TRP A 106 3.70 16.85 -9.08
CA TRP A 106 4.11 15.46 -9.13
C TRP A 106 3.89 14.89 -10.54
N ILE A 107 4.89 14.19 -11.06
CA ILE A 107 4.89 13.57 -12.38
C ILE A 107 4.85 12.06 -12.21
N GLY A 108 3.85 11.41 -12.81
CA GLY A 108 3.72 9.96 -12.81
C GLY A 108 4.93 9.28 -13.47
N VAL A 109 5.48 8.30 -12.77
CA VAL A 109 6.58 7.45 -13.25
C VAL A 109 5.96 6.21 -13.90
N PRO A 110 6.10 6.04 -15.23
CA PRO A 110 5.55 4.88 -15.92
C PRO A 110 6.33 3.62 -15.57
N ASP A 111 5.74 2.46 -15.90
CA ASP A 111 6.38 1.14 -15.84
C ASP A 111 6.86 0.72 -14.42
N ALA A 112 6.30 1.35 -13.38
CA ALA A 112 6.47 0.92 -12.00
C ALA A 112 5.77 -0.44 -11.77
N GLN A 113 6.47 -1.35 -11.11
CA GLN A 113 5.98 -2.67 -10.74
C GLN A 113 5.65 -2.69 -9.25
N PHE A 114 4.36 -2.75 -8.93
CA PHE A 114 3.88 -2.82 -7.56
C PHE A 114 3.79 -4.29 -7.11
N GLY A 115 4.44 -4.60 -6.00
CA GLY A 115 4.27 -5.84 -5.24
C GLY A 115 3.45 -5.58 -3.98
N GLU A 116 3.33 -6.60 -3.12
CA GLU A 116 2.48 -6.54 -1.92
C GLU A 116 2.88 -5.44 -0.91
N ARG A 117 4.19 -5.16 -0.78
CA ARG A 117 4.72 -4.16 0.18
C ARG A 117 5.87 -3.35 -0.38
N SER A 118 6.03 -3.33 -1.69
CA SER A 118 7.12 -2.62 -2.34
C SER A 118 6.77 -2.23 -3.76
N VAL A 119 7.39 -1.16 -4.25
CA VAL A 119 7.38 -0.77 -5.64
C VAL A 119 8.79 -0.88 -6.21
N VAL A 120 8.91 -1.43 -7.41
CA VAL A 120 10.17 -1.52 -8.16
C VAL A 120 10.02 -0.73 -9.45
N PHE A 121 10.95 0.17 -9.72
CA PHE A 121 10.92 0.98 -10.94
C PHE A 121 12.35 1.27 -11.43
N GLN A 122 12.43 1.83 -12.63
CA GLN A 122 13.68 2.29 -13.21
C GLN A 122 13.67 3.79 -13.41
N THR A 123 14.79 4.44 -13.14
CA THR A 123 14.93 5.88 -13.40
C THR A 123 16.29 6.22 -14.00
N LEU A 124 16.35 7.34 -14.71
CA LEU A 124 17.59 7.94 -15.22
C LEU A 124 17.97 9.19 -14.44
N THR A 125 17.19 9.56 -13.42
CA THR A 125 17.51 10.70 -12.58
C THR A 125 17.11 10.51 -11.12
N PHE A 126 17.85 11.13 -10.21
CA PHE A 126 17.48 11.18 -8.80
C PHE A 126 16.73 12.46 -8.46
N SER A 127 15.71 12.30 -7.64
CA SER A 127 14.83 13.35 -7.16
C SER A 127 14.01 12.81 -5.97
N TRP A 128 12.88 13.42 -5.66
CA TRP A 128 11.87 12.87 -4.75
C TRP A 128 10.98 11.87 -5.44
N TYR A 129 10.64 10.79 -4.72
CA TYR A 129 9.69 9.78 -5.15
C TYR A 129 8.72 9.44 -4.03
N ALA A 130 7.47 9.20 -4.39
CA ALA A 130 6.42 8.79 -3.47
C ALA A 130 5.42 7.88 -4.19
N VAL A 131 4.81 6.96 -3.43
CA VAL A 131 3.70 6.12 -3.90
C VAL A 131 2.40 6.69 -3.35
N THR A 132 1.40 6.76 -4.21
CA THR A 132 0.07 7.26 -3.90
C THR A 132 -0.99 6.23 -4.27
N ALA A 133 -2.19 6.44 -3.74
CA ALA A 133 -3.42 5.72 -4.08
C ALA A 133 -4.55 6.75 -4.22
N ALA A 134 -5.59 6.43 -4.99
CA ALA A 134 -6.78 7.27 -5.08
C ALA A 134 -7.45 7.43 -3.70
N GLU A 135 -7.94 8.63 -3.38
CA GLU A 135 -8.62 8.94 -2.12
C GLU A 135 -9.87 8.08 -1.89
N ASP A 136 -10.61 7.76 -2.95
CA ASP A 136 -11.80 6.89 -2.87
C ASP A 136 -11.46 5.41 -2.58
N ASP A 137 -10.22 4.99 -2.85
CA ASP A 137 -9.76 3.61 -2.63
C ASP A 137 -9.20 3.40 -1.22
N VAL A 138 -8.85 4.48 -0.53
CA VAL A 138 -8.43 4.47 0.89
C VAL A 138 -9.65 4.74 1.76
N GLU A 139 -10.74 3.98 1.55
CA GLU A 139 -11.97 4.09 2.35
C GLU A 139 -11.59 4.17 3.83
N ALA A 140 -11.78 5.37 4.40
CA ALA A 140 -11.48 5.67 5.78
C ALA A 140 -12.38 4.76 6.61
N GLY A 141 -11.82 3.60 6.98
CA GLY A 141 -12.55 2.44 7.48
C GLY A 141 -13.72 2.91 8.31
N ASP A 142 -14.91 2.73 7.73
CA ASP A 142 -16.19 3.23 8.22
C ASP A 142 -16.12 3.17 9.75
N SER A 143 -15.88 4.33 10.38
CA SER A 143 -16.36 4.55 11.72
C SER A 143 -17.85 4.49 11.53
N ALA A 144 -18.37 3.26 11.55
CA ALA A 144 -19.73 2.92 11.84
C ALA A 144 -19.99 3.59 13.18
N GLY A 145 -20.33 4.87 13.10
CA GLY A 145 -20.93 5.60 14.17
C GLY A 145 -22.11 4.76 14.54
N ASP A 146 -22.05 4.25 15.76
CA ASP A 146 -23.20 3.88 16.54
C ASP A 146 -24.28 4.95 16.31
N ASP A 147 -25.17 4.70 15.33
CA ASP A 147 -26.44 5.42 15.26
C ASP A 147 -27.31 4.78 16.35
N ASP A 148 -27.12 5.33 17.54
CA ASP A 148 -28.00 5.23 18.69
C ASP A 148 -29.41 5.74 18.30
N SER A 149 -30.15 4.96 17.51
CA SER A 149 -31.56 5.20 17.18
C SER A 149 -32.44 4.00 17.53
N ALA A 150 -32.63 3.79 18.83
CA ALA A 150 -33.90 3.39 19.41
C ALA A 150 -33.81 3.72 20.91
N GLY A 151 -34.25 4.88 21.38
CA GLY A 151 -35.64 5.28 21.31
C GLY A 151 -36.34 4.77 22.56
N ASP A 152 -36.36 5.60 23.60
CA ASP A 152 -37.12 5.40 24.83
C ASP A 152 -38.61 5.16 24.53
N ASP A 153 -39.15 4.03 24.96
CA ASP A 153 -40.60 3.82 25.18
C ASP A 153 -40.79 3.31 26.62
N ASP A 154 -40.83 4.27 27.55
CA ASP A 154 -41.43 4.09 28.87
C ASP A 154 -42.96 4.26 28.78
N SER A 155 -43.67 3.24 28.33
CA SER A 155 -45.13 3.14 28.49
C SER A 155 -45.48 2.25 29.68
N ALA A 156 -45.33 2.81 30.88
CA ALA A 156 -45.98 2.29 32.08
C ALA A 156 -47.48 2.64 32.06
N GLY A 157 -48.32 1.62 31.89
CA GLY A 157 -49.77 1.73 32.02
C GLY A 157 -50.38 0.37 32.31
N ASP A 158 -50.51 0.05 33.59
CA ASP A 158 -51.35 -1.02 34.12
C ASP A 158 -52.79 -0.91 33.59
N ASP A 159 -53.35 -2.00 33.04
CA ASP A 159 -54.78 -2.30 33.17
C ASP A 159 -55.02 -3.82 33.06
N ASP A 160 -55.37 -4.41 34.20
CA ASP A 160 -55.84 -5.77 34.35
C ASP A 160 -57.20 -5.94 33.65
N SER A 161 -57.32 -6.87 32.69
CA SER A 161 -58.61 -7.48 32.39
C SER A 161 -58.46 -8.89 31.81
N ALA A 162 -59.07 -9.82 32.53
CA ALA A 162 -59.17 -11.24 32.27
C ALA A 162 -59.98 -11.60 31.00
N GLY A 163 -59.76 -12.82 30.51
CA GLY A 163 -60.59 -13.52 29.54
C GLY A 163 -59.69 -14.28 28.57
N ASP A 164 -59.34 -15.54 28.85
CA ASP A 164 -60.14 -16.75 28.57
C ASP A 164 -59.95 -17.24 27.11
N ASP A 165 -59.75 -18.56 27.04
CA ASP A 165 -60.02 -19.48 25.94
C ASP A 165 -58.95 -19.64 24.84
N ASP A 166 -58.19 -20.73 25.00
CA ASP A 166 -58.01 -21.83 24.04
C ASP A 166 -58.05 -21.48 22.54
N ASP A 167 -56.95 -21.74 21.84
CA ASP A 167 -57.00 -22.63 20.68
C ASP A 167 -55.58 -23.07 20.25
N ASP A 168 -55.44 -24.38 20.16
CA ASP A 168 -54.35 -25.10 19.50
C ASP A 168 -54.13 -24.59 18.06
N ASP A 169 -52.87 -24.31 17.68
CA ASP A 169 -52.45 -24.57 16.30
C ASP A 169 -51.00 -25.06 16.28
N ASP A 170 -50.89 -26.38 16.32
CA ASP A 170 -49.77 -27.15 15.80
C ASP A 170 -49.46 -26.71 14.37
N THR A 171 -48.37 -25.96 14.16
CA THR A 171 -47.69 -25.97 12.86
C THR A 171 -46.56 -27.00 12.91
N PRO A 172 -46.76 -28.23 12.42
CA PRO A 172 -45.64 -29.09 12.07
C PRO A 172 -45.09 -28.67 10.71
N ASN A 173 -43.81 -28.98 10.50
CA ASN A 173 -43.15 -29.13 9.20
C ASN A 173 -42.88 -27.80 8.44
N ASP A 174 -41.76 -27.61 7.75
CA ASP A 174 -40.91 -28.55 7.06
C ASP A 174 -39.44 -28.10 7.08
N ASP A 175 -38.59 -29.13 7.00
CA ASP A 175 -37.19 -29.11 6.60
C ASP A 175 -36.92 -28.23 5.36
N ASP A 176 -35.86 -27.42 5.39
CA ASP A 176 -35.14 -27.04 4.18
C ASP A 176 -33.64 -27.23 4.40
N ASP A 177 -33.23 -28.48 4.15
CA ASP A 177 -31.87 -28.89 3.84
C ASP A 177 -31.37 -28.09 2.62
N THR A 178 -30.41 -27.18 2.82
CA THR A 178 -29.55 -26.72 1.73
C THR A 178 -28.21 -27.47 1.79
N PRO A 179 -28.01 -28.55 1.02
CA PRO A 179 -26.69 -29.05 0.72
C PRO A 179 -26.14 -28.26 -0.47
N ASN A 180 -25.15 -27.41 -0.22
CA ASN A 180 -24.27 -26.88 -1.27
C ASN A 180 -22.85 -27.32 -0.97
N ASP A 181 -22.64 -28.63 -0.99
CA ASP A 181 -21.34 -29.25 -1.26
C ASP A 181 -21.46 -29.86 -2.66
N ASP A 182 -20.58 -29.42 -3.57
CA ASP A 182 -20.12 -30.09 -4.81
C ASP A 182 -20.01 -29.09 -5.98
N ASP A 183 -18.88 -28.40 -6.08
CA ASP A 183 -18.30 -28.10 -7.40
C ASP A 183 -16.78 -28.29 -7.37
N ASP A 184 -16.39 -29.56 -7.42
CA ASP A 184 -15.06 -30.06 -7.75
C ASP A 184 -14.84 -29.91 -9.27
N THR A 185 -14.11 -28.88 -9.69
CA THR A 185 -13.51 -28.86 -11.04
C THR A 185 -11.99 -29.00 -10.95
N PRO A 186 -11.42 -30.18 -11.29
CA PRO A 186 -10.00 -30.27 -11.62
C PRO A 186 -9.81 -29.85 -13.08
N ASN A 187 -9.15 -28.71 -13.31
CA ASN A 187 -8.61 -28.42 -14.62
C ASN A 187 -7.31 -29.22 -14.82
N ASP A 188 -7.42 -30.24 -15.67
CA ASP A 188 -6.31 -30.80 -16.42
C ASP A 188 -5.74 -29.74 -17.40
N ASP A 189 -4.45 -29.41 -17.28
CA ASP A 189 -3.49 -29.38 -18.40
C ASP A 189 -2.03 -29.43 -17.89
#